data_AF-A0A9X1MN41-F1
#
_entry.id   AF-A0A9X1MN41-F1
#
_cell.length_a   1.000
_cell.length_b   1.000
_cell.length_c   1.000
_cell.angle_alpha   90.00
_cell.angle_beta   90.00
_cell.angle_gamma   90.00
#
_symmetry.space_group_name_H-M   'P 1'
#
loop_
_entity.id
_entity.type
_entity.pdbx_description
1 polymer ?
#
loop_
_entity_poly.entity_id
_entity_poly.type
_entity_poly.pdbx_seq_one_letter_code
_entity_poly.pdbx_strand_id
1 'polypeptide(L)'
;MSTGEPSNPFRSPDDGGSSDVVSATPPSVALVYLFSALLALFQLCVAVALAFQSHDRTQALMLFPYLPLLLAVGLWFGGRAVWATARYYLAFATASSALFAVASLAVGHPWPSAYAGVNTILCALLYWELGRSAARAYFGFICPRCGADRPRGIDILQIEVRCRQCDYRW
;
A
#
# COMPACT_ATOMS: atom_id res chain seq x y z
N MET A 1 -52.94 -2.46 -10.35
CA MET A 1 -52.07 -3.26 -11.24
C MET A 1 -51.24 -2.29 -12.09
N SER A 2 -49.97 -2.65 -12.30
CA SER A 2 -48.85 -1.90 -12.94
C SER A 2 -48.45 -0.57 -12.28
N THR A 3 -47.20 -0.30 -11.91
CA THR A 3 -45.93 -1.01 -12.09
C THR A 3 -44.96 -0.36 -11.11
N GLY A 4 -44.50 -1.09 -10.10
CA GLY A 4 -43.35 -0.65 -9.30
C GLY A 4 -42.13 -0.65 -10.19
N GLU A 5 -41.47 0.49 -10.33
CA GLU A 5 -40.18 0.56 -11.01
C GLU A 5 -39.19 -0.40 -10.35
N PRO A 6 -38.42 -1.18 -11.13
CA PRO A 6 -37.34 -1.98 -10.58
C PRO A 6 -36.30 -1.05 -9.95
N SER A 7 -35.99 -1.28 -8.68
CA SER A 7 -34.95 -0.53 -7.97
C SER A 7 -33.61 -0.72 -8.68
N ASN A 8 -33.06 0.38 -9.18
CA ASN A 8 -31.78 0.40 -9.86
C ASN A 8 -30.66 0.03 -8.85
N PRO A 9 -29.91 -1.07 -9.06
CA PRO A 9 -28.88 -1.52 -8.12
C PRO A 9 -27.64 -0.60 -8.10
N PHE A 10 -27.59 0.42 -8.95
CA PHE A 10 -26.50 1.40 -9.05
C PHE A 10 -26.84 2.77 -8.44
N ARG A 11 -28.02 2.94 -7.84
CA ARG A 11 -28.36 4.17 -7.11
C ARG A 11 -27.75 4.08 -5.71
N SER A 12 -26.66 4.81 -5.48
CA SER A 12 -26.15 5.06 -4.13
C SER A 12 -27.30 5.57 -3.25
N PRO A 13 -27.43 5.11 -1.99
CA PRO A 13 -28.46 5.60 -1.09
C PRO A 13 -28.35 7.12 -0.96
N ASP A 14 -29.49 7.80 -1.05
CA ASP A 14 -29.62 9.26 -0.95
C ASP A 14 -28.80 9.86 0.20
N ASP A 15 -28.18 11.00 -0.09
CA ASP A 15 -27.45 11.89 0.82
C ASP A 15 -28.37 12.42 1.94
N GLY A 16 -28.61 11.59 2.96
CA GLY A 16 -29.47 11.93 4.08
C GLY A 16 -29.00 11.31 5.38
N GLY A 17 -27.99 11.90 6.03
CA GLY A 17 -27.65 11.54 7.41
C GLY A 17 -26.26 11.93 7.88
N SER A 18 -26.21 12.90 8.79
CA SER A 18 -25.08 13.27 9.67
C SER A 18 -23.83 13.84 9.01
N SER A 19 -23.87 15.16 8.78
CA SER A 19 -22.74 16.03 9.05
C SER A 19 -22.35 15.94 10.54
N ASP A 20 -21.63 14.89 10.95
CA ASP A 20 -20.85 14.82 12.20
C ASP A 20 -20.19 13.44 12.34
N VAL A 21 -19.23 13.14 11.47
CA VAL A 21 -18.16 12.22 11.83
C VAL A 21 -16.89 12.90 11.39
N VAL A 22 -16.21 13.56 12.33
CA VAL A 22 -14.77 13.82 12.19
C VAL A 22 -14.16 12.44 11.95
N SER A 23 -13.91 12.15 10.68
CA SER A 23 -13.33 10.92 10.17
C SER A 23 -11.94 10.79 10.78
N ALA A 24 -11.89 10.27 12.01
CA ALA A 24 -10.64 9.89 12.64
C ALA A 24 -10.10 8.74 11.81
N THR A 25 -9.17 9.04 10.91
CA THR A 25 -8.43 8.03 10.16
C THR A 25 -7.98 6.94 11.13
N PRO A 26 -8.28 5.66 10.87
CA PRO A 26 -7.90 4.59 11.78
C PRO A 26 -6.39 4.68 12.06
N PRO A 27 -5.94 4.42 13.30
CA PRO A 27 -4.53 4.58 13.65
C PRO A 27 -3.60 3.75 12.75
N SER A 28 -4.06 2.60 12.25
CA SER A 28 -3.31 1.81 11.26
C SER A 28 -3.14 2.54 9.92
N VAL A 29 -4.15 3.28 9.46
CA VAL A 29 -4.09 4.05 8.21
C VAL A 29 -3.14 5.25 8.39
N ALA A 30 -3.19 5.90 9.55
CA ALA A 30 -2.23 6.95 9.89
C ALA A 30 -0.77 6.43 9.89
N LEU A 31 -0.54 5.22 10.41
CA LEU A 31 0.78 4.57 10.36
C LEU A 31 1.20 4.21 8.92
N VAL A 32 0.27 3.76 8.08
CA VAL A 32 0.55 3.54 6.65
C VAL A 32 1.03 4.83 5.98
N TYR A 33 0.38 5.96 6.26
CA TYR A 33 0.79 7.27 5.74
C TYR A 33 2.12 7.76 6.31
N LEU A 34 2.35 7.55 7.61
CA LEU A 34 3.62 7.91 8.24
C LEU A 34 4.77 7.11 7.64
N PHE A 35 4.64 5.78 7.55
CA PHE A 35 5.69 4.92 7.02
C PHE A 35 5.90 5.12 5.52
N SER A 36 4.84 5.40 4.74
CA SER A 36 4.99 5.74 3.33
C SER A 36 5.73 7.08 3.15
N ALA A 37 5.44 8.08 3.98
CA ALA A 37 6.15 9.37 3.97
C ALA A 37 7.62 9.22 4.39
N LEU A 38 7.91 8.44 5.44
CA LEU A 38 9.27 8.16 5.87
C LEU A 38 10.07 7.39 4.82
N LEU A 39 9.45 6.40 4.16
CA LEU A 39 10.07 5.66 3.07
C LEU A 39 10.38 6.58 1.88
N ALA A 40 9.43 7.43 1.49
CA ALA A 40 9.63 8.39 0.40
C ALA A 40 10.74 9.40 0.74
N LEU A 41 10.75 9.95 1.95
CA LEU A 41 11.78 10.88 2.42
C LEU A 41 13.15 10.21 2.45
N PHE A 42 13.25 9.00 2.99
CA PHE A 42 14.49 8.23 3.01
C PHE A 42 15.04 8.00 1.60
N GLN A 43 14.19 7.55 0.67
CA GLN A 43 14.55 7.34 -0.72
C GLN A 43 14.98 8.63 -1.43
N LEU A 44 14.31 9.75 -1.15
CA LEU A 44 14.67 11.07 -1.68
C LEU A 44 16.04 11.53 -1.14
N CYS A 45 16.29 11.40 0.16
CA CYS A 45 17.58 11.75 0.77
C CYS A 45 18.72 10.95 0.15
N VAL A 46 18.52 9.66 -0.10
CA VAL A 46 19.55 8.80 -0.71
C VAL A 46 19.76 9.16 -2.17
N ALA A 47 18.70 9.42 -2.93
CA ALA A 47 18.81 9.89 -4.31
C ALA A 47 19.60 11.20 -4.41
N VAL A 48 19.32 12.15 -3.51
CA VAL A 48 20.03 13.43 -3.42
C VAL A 48 21.51 13.20 -3.05
N ALA A 49 21.79 12.39 -2.03
CA ALA A 49 23.17 12.09 -1.61
C ALA A 49 23.99 11.47 -2.75
N LEU A 50 23.39 10.55 -3.50
CA LEU A 50 24.05 9.92 -4.66
C LEU A 50 24.22 10.90 -5.82
N ALA A 51 23.25 11.77 -6.08
CA ALA A 51 23.39 12.81 -7.10
C ALA A 51 24.55 13.79 -6.80
N PHE A 52 24.84 14.05 -5.52
CA PHE A 52 25.97 14.88 -5.11
C PHE A 52 27.32 14.13 -5.09
N GLN A 53 27.32 12.82 -4.82
CA GLN A 53 28.55 12.03 -4.71
C GLN A 53 28.97 11.34 -6.01
N SER A 54 28.06 11.08 -6.95
CA SER A 54 28.39 10.28 -8.13
C SER A 54 28.95 11.12 -9.28
N HIS A 55 30.16 10.78 -9.74
CA HIS A 55 30.62 11.16 -11.09
C HIS A 55 29.84 10.39 -12.18
N ASP A 56 29.31 9.21 -11.85
CA ASP A 56 28.48 8.39 -12.73
C ASP A 56 26.98 8.58 -12.44
N ARG A 57 26.27 9.22 -13.38
CA ARG A 57 24.82 9.49 -13.30
C ARG A 57 23.93 8.24 -13.35
N THR A 58 24.49 7.10 -13.76
CA THR A 58 23.78 5.81 -13.89
C THR A 58 23.37 5.21 -12.53
N GLN A 59 24.13 5.46 -11.46
CA GLN A 59 23.76 4.99 -10.12
C GLN A 59 22.51 5.70 -9.56
N ALA A 60 22.31 6.98 -9.91
CA ALA A 60 21.12 7.75 -9.51
C ALA A 60 19.83 7.25 -10.18
N LEU A 61 19.93 6.63 -11.37
CA LEU A 61 18.82 5.99 -12.07
C LEU A 61 18.51 4.57 -11.57
N MET A 62 19.49 3.89 -10.95
CA MET A 62 19.32 2.54 -10.41
C MET A 62 18.67 2.50 -9.04
N LEU A 63 18.72 3.58 -8.26
CA LEU A 63 17.79 3.71 -7.16
C LEU A 63 16.43 4.02 -7.76
N PHE A 64 15.44 3.24 -7.35
CA PHE A 64 14.05 3.30 -7.79
C PHE A 64 13.22 4.17 -6.82
N PRO A 65 13.52 5.46 -6.52
CA PRO A 65 12.70 6.23 -5.56
C PRO A 65 11.30 6.51 -6.12
N TYR A 66 11.13 6.42 -7.44
CA TYR A 66 9.88 6.68 -8.13
C TYR A 66 8.78 5.68 -7.78
N LEU A 67 9.11 4.39 -7.60
CA LEU A 67 8.09 3.38 -7.33
C LEU A 67 7.50 3.50 -5.91
N PRO A 68 8.31 3.66 -4.84
CA PRO A 68 7.80 4.00 -3.52
C PRO A 68 7.01 5.31 -3.48
N LEU A 69 7.44 6.33 -4.25
CA LEU A 69 6.69 7.59 -4.39
C LEU A 69 5.33 7.38 -5.05
N LEU A 70 5.28 6.68 -6.18
CA LEU A 70 4.02 6.35 -6.87
C LEU A 70 3.08 5.53 -5.99
N LEU A 71 3.63 4.59 -5.22
CA LEU A 71 2.85 3.80 -4.27
C LEU A 71 2.37 4.64 -3.08
N ALA A 72 3.20 5.52 -2.52
CA ALA A 72 2.79 6.43 -1.45
C ALA A 72 1.64 7.35 -1.91
N VAL A 73 1.79 7.96 -3.08
CA VAL A 73 0.77 8.81 -3.69
C VAL A 73 -0.51 8.01 -3.95
N GLY A 74 -0.41 6.83 -4.57
CA GLY A 74 -1.58 6.01 -4.83
C GLY A 74 -2.27 5.50 -3.55
N LEU A 75 -1.51 5.21 -2.48
CA LEU A 75 -2.06 4.82 -1.18
C LEU A 75 -2.83 5.97 -0.52
N TRP A 76 -2.41 7.23 -0.73
CA TRP A 76 -3.17 8.40 -0.31
C TRP A 76 -4.51 8.53 -1.02
N PHE A 77 -4.62 8.10 -2.28
CA PHE A 77 -5.87 8.10 -3.04
C PHE A 77 -6.80 6.90 -2.78
N GLY A 78 -6.40 5.92 -1.95
CA GLY A 78 -7.36 4.95 -1.38
C GLY A 78 -7.84 3.82 -2.29
N GLY A 79 -7.14 3.48 -3.38
CA GLY A 79 -7.59 2.45 -4.33
C GLY A 79 -7.25 0.99 -3.94
N ARG A 80 -8.16 0.04 -4.20
CA ARG A 80 -7.92 -1.42 -4.04
C ARG A 80 -6.74 -1.92 -4.87
N ALA A 81 -6.69 -1.52 -6.14
CA ALA A 81 -5.60 -1.86 -7.04
C ALA A 81 -4.26 -1.38 -6.50
N VAL A 82 -4.24 -0.17 -5.93
CA VAL A 82 -3.03 0.36 -5.31
C VAL A 82 -2.65 -0.42 -4.06
N TRP A 83 -3.61 -0.76 -3.19
CA TRP A 83 -3.33 -1.59 -2.01
C TRP A 83 -2.73 -2.95 -2.41
N ALA A 84 -3.31 -3.62 -3.41
CA ALA A 84 -2.83 -4.92 -3.87
C ALA A 84 -1.41 -4.80 -4.45
N THR A 85 -1.19 -3.87 -5.37
CA THR A 85 0.14 -3.63 -5.96
C THR A 85 1.16 -3.22 -4.91
N ALA A 86 0.79 -2.36 -3.96
CA ALA A 86 1.65 -1.96 -2.84
C ALA A 86 2.04 -3.17 -1.98
N ARG A 87 1.10 -4.06 -1.65
CA ARG A 87 1.39 -5.27 -0.86
C ARG A 87 2.36 -6.21 -1.55
N TYR A 88 2.17 -6.46 -2.86
CA TYR A 88 3.10 -7.31 -3.62
C TYR A 88 4.48 -6.67 -3.73
N TYR A 89 4.54 -5.38 -4.06
CA TYR A 89 5.81 -4.66 -4.15
C TYR A 89 6.54 -4.64 -2.81
N LEU A 90 5.86 -4.29 -1.71
CA LEU A 90 6.49 -4.19 -0.40
C LEU A 90 7.02 -5.54 0.09
N ALA A 91 6.30 -6.64 -0.19
CA ALA A 91 6.80 -7.99 0.10
C ALA A 91 8.09 -8.28 -0.69
N PHE A 92 8.08 -8.03 -2.00
CA PHE A 92 9.25 -8.23 -2.85
C PHE A 92 10.42 -7.32 -2.45
N ALA A 93 10.15 -6.04 -2.20
CA ALA A 93 11.13 -5.04 -1.80
C ALA A 93 11.79 -5.44 -0.48
N THR A 94 10.99 -5.86 0.52
CA THR A 94 11.51 -6.33 1.81
C THR A 94 12.44 -7.52 1.65
N ALA A 95 12.02 -8.54 0.89
CA ALA A 95 12.83 -9.75 0.70
C ALA A 95 14.13 -9.46 -0.08
N SER A 96 14.04 -8.72 -1.18
CA SER A 96 15.19 -8.36 -2.01
C SER A 96 16.17 -7.43 -1.28
N SER A 97 15.69 -6.44 -0.52
CA SER A 97 16.57 -5.56 0.26
C SER A 97 17.21 -6.27 1.45
N ALA A 98 16.50 -7.22 2.08
CA ALA A 98 17.10 -8.04 3.14
C ALA A 98 18.25 -8.91 2.60
N LEU A 99 18.03 -9.58 1.45
CA LEU A 99 19.08 -10.37 0.79
C LEU A 99 20.27 -9.49 0.40
N PHE A 100 20.02 -8.31 -0.17
CA PHE A 100 21.09 -7.38 -0.51
C PHE A 100 21.85 -6.89 0.72
N ALA A 101 21.16 -6.57 1.82
CA ALA A 101 21.79 -6.13 3.06
C ALA A 101 22.76 -7.19 3.62
N VAL A 102 22.33 -8.45 3.65
CA VAL A 102 23.16 -9.59 4.11
C VAL A 102 24.34 -9.83 3.16
N ALA A 103 24.10 -9.83 1.85
CA ALA A 103 25.16 -10.02 0.86
C ALA A 103 26.21 -8.90 0.92
N SER A 104 25.77 -7.64 1.03
CA SER A 104 26.66 -6.48 1.15
C SER A 104 27.50 -6.54 2.43
N LEU A 105 26.91 -6.99 3.54
CA LEU A 105 27.64 -7.16 4.80
C LEU A 105 28.70 -8.27 4.68
N ALA A 106 28.36 -9.38 4.03
CA ALA A 106 29.27 -10.50 3.82
C ALA A 106 30.50 -10.14 2.96
N VAL A 107 30.37 -9.18 2.04
CA VAL A 107 31.46 -8.68 1.19
C VAL A 107 32.24 -7.52 1.86
N GLY A 108 31.83 -7.08 3.06
CA GLY A 108 32.54 -6.02 3.80
C GLY A 108 32.16 -4.60 3.37
N HIS A 109 30.97 -4.41 2.78
CA HIS A 109 30.44 -3.10 2.43
C HIS A 109 29.34 -2.68 3.44
N PRO A 110 29.72 -1.98 4.54
CA PRO A 110 28.77 -1.64 5.61
C PRO A 110 27.77 -0.56 5.19
N TRP A 111 28.18 0.42 4.37
CA TRP A 111 27.30 1.52 3.96
C TRP A 111 26.11 1.08 3.09
N PRO A 112 26.30 0.29 2.00
CA PRO A 112 25.17 -0.22 1.23
C PRO A 112 24.32 -1.22 2.03
N SER A 113 24.93 -1.97 2.95
CA SER A 113 24.21 -2.86 3.87
C SER A 113 23.28 -2.09 4.80
N ALA A 114 23.76 -1.01 5.43
CA ALA A 114 22.97 -0.16 6.30
C ALA A 114 21.80 0.49 5.55
N TYR A 115 22.04 1.02 4.35
CA TYR A 115 20.99 1.56 3.48
C TYR A 115 19.89 0.52 3.21
N ALA A 116 20.27 -0.67 2.76
CA ALA A 116 19.32 -1.73 2.44
C ALA A 116 18.60 -2.25 3.70
N GLY A 117 19.26 -2.25 4.85
CA GLY A 117 18.66 -2.57 6.14
C GLY A 117 17.54 -1.60 6.52
N VAL A 118 17.79 -0.29 6.44
CA VAL A 118 16.75 0.72 6.71
C VAL A 118 15.58 0.59 5.74
N ASN A 119 15.86 0.39 4.44
CA ASN A 119 14.82 0.16 3.44
C ASN A 119 13.97 -1.08 3.77
N THR A 120 14.61 -2.17 4.17
CA THR A 120 13.95 -3.43 4.58
C THR A 120 12.99 -3.18 5.73
N ILE A 121 13.45 -2.46 6.76
CA ILE A 121 12.65 -2.18 7.96
C ILE A 121 11.42 -1.34 7.59
N LEU A 122 11.59 -0.26 6.84
CA LEU A 122 10.48 0.60 6.42
C LEU A 122 9.48 -0.14 5.54
N CYS A 123 9.95 -0.95 4.58
CA CYS A 123 9.07 -1.75 3.73
C CYS A 123 8.32 -2.83 4.53
N ALA A 124 8.99 -3.49 5.48
CA ALA A 124 8.37 -4.51 6.33
C ALA A 124 7.29 -3.91 7.24
N LEU A 125 7.56 -2.77 7.88
CA LEU A 125 6.60 -2.06 8.72
C LEU A 125 5.38 -1.62 7.90
N LEU A 126 5.60 -1.04 6.73
CA LEU A 126 4.51 -0.62 5.85
C LEU A 126 3.69 -1.82 5.35
N TYR A 127 4.33 -2.93 4.98
CA TYR A 127 3.67 -4.17 4.59
C TYR A 127 2.80 -4.75 5.71
N TRP A 128 3.30 -4.69 6.94
CA TRP A 128 2.59 -5.14 8.13
C TRP A 128 1.35 -4.28 8.41
N GLU A 129 1.50 -2.96 8.39
CA GLU A 129 0.39 -2.03 8.64
C GLU A 129 -0.69 -2.09 7.54
N LEU A 130 -0.31 -2.23 6.26
CA LEU A 130 -1.28 -2.47 5.18
C LEU A 130 -2.08 -3.77 5.40
N GLY A 131 -1.52 -4.74 6.11
CA GLY A 131 -2.14 -6.03 6.39
C GLY A 131 -3.19 -6.00 7.49
N ARG A 132 -3.26 -4.95 8.32
CA ARG A 132 -4.22 -4.85 9.43
C ARG A 132 -5.66 -4.75 8.95
N SER A 133 -6.58 -5.29 9.73
CA SER A 133 -8.02 -5.29 9.42
C SER A 133 -8.57 -3.88 9.18
N ALA A 134 -8.17 -2.90 9.98
CA ALA A 134 -8.59 -1.51 9.84
C ALA A 134 -8.08 -0.84 8.54
N ALA A 135 -6.85 -1.13 8.11
CA ALA A 135 -6.36 -0.68 6.81
C ALA A 135 -7.13 -1.37 5.67
N ARG A 136 -7.38 -2.67 5.79
CA ARG A 136 -8.14 -3.44 4.79
C ARG A 136 -9.59 -2.98 4.68
N ALA A 137 -10.20 -2.55 5.78
CA ALA A 137 -11.51 -1.89 5.80
C ALA A 137 -11.50 -0.61 4.96
N TYR A 138 -10.49 0.25 5.18
CA TYR A 138 -10.33 1.52 4.48
C TYR A 138 -10.23 1.34 2.96
N PHE A 139 -9.50 0.32 2.51
CA PHE A 139 -9.38 -0.01 1.08
C PHE A 139 -10.54 -0.87 0.55
N GLY A 140 -11.61 -1.10 1.30
CA GLY A 140 -12.82 -1.79 0.81
C GLY A 140 -12.69 -3.31 0.70
N PHE A 141 -11.79 -3.94 1.46
CA PHE A 141 -11.60 -5.39 1.54
C PHE A 141 -12.40 -6.07 2.67
N ILE A 142 -13.47 -5.42 3.15
CA ILE A 142 -14.47 -6.03 4.03
C ILE A 142 -15.75 -6.23 3.21
N CYS A 143 -16.33 -7.44 3.31
CA CYS A 143 -17.56 -7.72 2.59
C CYS A 143 -18.72 -6.82 3.08
N PRO A 144 -19.37 -6.04 2.21
CA PRO A 144 -20.47 -5.17 2.62
C PRO A 144 -21.73 -5.95 3.03
N ARG A 145 -21.87 -7.21 2.60
CA ARG A 145 -23.05 -8.04 2.87
C ARG A 145 -22.99 -8.80 4.20
N CYS A 146 -21.82 -9.35 4.55
CA CYS A 146 -21.67 -10.22 5.72
C CYS A 146 -20.56 -9.80 6.69
N GLY A 147 -19.85 -8.69 6.42
CA GLY A 147 -18.79 -8.18 7.29
C GLY A 147 -17.52 -9.04 7.32
N ALA A 148 -17.43 -10.09 6.51
CA ALA A 148 -16.27 -10.97 6.49
C ALA A 148 -15.01 -10.21 6.04
N ASP A 149 -13.96 -10.34 6.86
CA ASP A 149 -12.61 -9.92 6.52
C ASP A 149 -11.92 -11.07 5.76
N ARG A 150 -11.30 -10.77 4.61
CA ARG A 150 -10.60 -11.69 3.66
C ARG A 150 -11.44 -12.13 2.46
N PRO A 151 -11.78 -11.18 1.57
CA PRO A 151 -12.21 -11.53 0.22
C PRO A 151 -11.14 -12.35 -0.52
N ARG A 152 -11.61 -13.13 -1.49
CA ARG A 152 -10.80 -13.74 -2.54
C ARG A 152 -10.73 -12.76 -3.70
N GLY A 153 -9.53 -12.31 -4.06
CA GLY A 153 -9.34 -11.57 -5.31
C GLY A 153 -9.72 -12.45 -6.50
N ILE A 154 -10.51 -11.90 -7.42
CA ILE A 154 -10.83 -12.55 -8.69
C ILE A 154 -9.68 -12.32 -9.68
N ASP A 155 -9.06 -11.13 -9.61
CA ASP A 155 -7.91 -10.72 -10.42
C ASP A 155 -6.67 -10.37 -9.58
N ILE A 156 -5.50 -10.32 -10.22
CA ILE A 156 -4.21 -9.98 -9.60
C ILE A 156 -4.26 -8.60 -8.92
N LEU A 157 -4.90 -7.63 -9.58
CA LEU A 157 -5.06 -6.26 -9.06
C LEU A 157 -6.17 -6.15 -8.02
N GLN A 158 -6.95 -7.20 -7.79
CA GLN A 158 -8.05 -7.23 -6.82
C GLN A 158 -9.03 -6.05 -6.97
N ILE A 159 -9.26 -5.61 -8.21
CA ILE A 159 -10.25 -4.58 -8.54
C ILE A 159 -11.64 -5.11 -8.18
N GLU A 160 -11.96 -6.30 -8.69
CA GLU A 160 -13.09 -7.10 -8.25
C GLU A 160 -12.68 -8.13 -7.19
N VAL A 161 -13.46 -8.17 -6.12
CA VAL A 161 -13.27 -9.10 -5.01
C VAL A 161 -14.53 -9.89 -4.74
N ARG A 162 -14.35 -11.17 -4.35
CA ARG A 162 -15.46 -12.04 -3.95
C ARG A 162 -15.35 -12.39 -2.47
N CYS A 163 -16.48 -12.38 -1.76
CA CYS A 163 -16.53 -12.87 -0.38
C CYS A 163 -16.34 -14.38 -0.36
N ARG A 164 -15.48 -14.89 0.53
CA ARG A 164 -15.31 -16.34 0.72
C ARG A 164 -16.50 -17.01 1.43
N GLN A 165 -17.32 -16.26 2.16
CA GLN A 165 -18.42 -16.80 2.95
C GLN A 165 -19.77 -16.75 2.21
N CYS A 166 -20.08 -15.62 1.56
CA CYS A 166 -21.39 -15.40 0.94
C CYS A 166 -21.34 -15.26 -0.59
N ASP A 167 -20.18 -15.49 -1.21
CA ASP A 167 -19.91 -15.39 -2.65
C ASP A 167 -20.28 -14.05 -3.33
N TYR A 168 -20.65 -13.03 -2.54
CA TYR A 168 -20.97 -11.69 -3.03
C TYR A 168 -19.74 -11.05 -3.69
N ARG A 169 -19.93 -10.36 -4.81
CA ARG A 169 -18.88 -9.67 -5.58
C ARG A 169 -19.06 -8.16 -5.47
N TRP A 170 -17.98 -7.42 -5.25
CA TRP A 170 -17.99 -5.96 -5.15
C TRP A 170 -16.62 -5.36 -5.46
#